data_AF-A0AAI9Y3F6-F1
#
_entry.id   AF-A0AAI9Y3F6-F1
#
_cell.length_a   1.000
_cell.length_b   1.000
_cell.length_c   1.000
_cell.angle_alpha   90.00
_cell.angle_beta   90.00
_cell.angle_gamma   90.00
#
_symmetry.space_group_name_H-M   'P 1'
#
loop_
_entity.id
_entity.type
_entity.pdbx_description
1 polymer ?
#
loop_
_entity_poly.entity_id
_entity_poly.type
_entity_poly.pdbx_seq_one_letter_code
_entity_poly.pdbx_strand_id
1 'polypeptide(L)'
;MDTSFVGNDVEAVHIASSISHAYSTSSRSICSLLPHSFDHLFVPFRATRSIIFYCLVVLCGLLCLGHCDELDDAGYSVSNSGDKWTVSSGGYIINEFRIDGNRIKVDFVANGFDEKGVSLRDIIARVWGRAGKWLSDLDSVQFVDVMEYRAMNSIAQARQMRGVGPKTSFQIDMGEIGWGQITDNPFYWHVHKMCWEWNNMEGKDVTGAYVSSLEDSEGIQPDDLIFYIAEYDQPSPRK
;
A
#
# COMPACT_ATOMS: atom_id res chain seq x y z
N MET A 1 -26.87 -49.79 -28.90
CA MET A 1 -27.53 -49.80 -27.57
C MET A 1 -26.50 -49.29 -26.57
N ASP A 2 -26.07 -48.03 -26.59
CA ASP A 2 -26.76 -46.72 -26.62
C ASP A 2 -27.54 -46.36 -25.36
N THR A 3 -27.34 -45.09 -24.98
CA THR A 3 -27.86 -44.26 -23.87
C THR A 3 -27.18 -44.48 -22.51
N SER A 4 -26.73 -43.46 -21.76
CA SER A 4 -26.48 -42.02 -21.96
C SER A 4 -25.92 -41.51 -20.63
N PHE A 5 -24.71 -40.95 -20.61
CA PHE A 5 -24.16 -40.22 -19.46
C PHE A 5 -24.45 -38.72 -19.68
N VAL A 6 -25.61 -38.27 -19.23
CA VAL A 6 -26.01 -36.85 -19.27
C VAL A 6 -26.79 -36.58 -17.99
N GLY A 7 -26.32 -35.68 -17.12
CA GLY A 7 -27.18 -35.15 -16.06
C GLY A 7 -26.59 -34.41 -14.86
N ASN A 8 -25.30 -34.53 -14.51
CA ASN A 8 -24.82 -33.98 -13.22
C ASN A 8 -23.82 -32.82 -13.30
N ASP A 9 -23.31 -32.46 -14.49
CA ASP A 9 -22.30 -31.40 -14.61
C ASP A 9 -22.86 -30.01 -14.97
N VAL A 10 -24.12 -29.92 -15.41
CA VAL A 10 -24.70 -28.63 -15.82
C VAL A 10 -25.03 -27.75 -14.60
N GLU A 11 -25.42 -28.36 -13.48
CA GLU A 11 -25.78 -27.64 -12.25
C GLU A 11 -24.54 -27.11 -11.51
N ALA A 12 -23.45 -27.89 -11.48
CA ALA A 12 -22.17 -27.46 -10.91
C ALA A 12 -21.52 -26.33 -11.73
N VAL A 13 -21.63 -26.37 -13.06
CA VAL A 13 -21.14 -25.31 -13.94
C VAL A 13 -22.01 -24.06 -13.84
N HIS A 14 -23.33 -24.19 -13.65
CA HIS A 14 -24.20 -23.03 -13.44
C HIS A 14 -23.94 -22.31 -12.11
N ILE A 15 -23.62 -23.05 -11.05
CA ILE A 15 -23.25 -22.48 -9.74
C ILE A 15 -21.87 -21.81 -9.82
N ALA A 16 -20.87 -22.46 -10.46
CA ALA A 16 -19.55 -21.87 -10.65
C ALA A 16 -19.59 -20.60 -11.54
N SER A 17 -20.43 -20.59 -12.57
CA SER A 17 -20.69 -19.44 -13.45
C SER A 17 -21.36 -18.29 -12.70
N SER A 18 -22.32 -18.60 -11.83
CA SER A 18 -23.07 -17.61 -11.05
C SER A 18 -22.19 -17.00 -9.94
N ILE A 19 -21.27 -17.77 -9.36
CA ILE A 19 -20.24 -17.27 -8.44
C ILE A 19 -19.23 -16.40 -9.21
N SER A 20 -18.77 -16.81 -10.39
CA SER A 20 -17.88 -16.02 -11.25
C SER A 20 -18.50 -14.67 -11.67
N HIS A 21 -19.79 -14.63 -11.98
CA HIS A 21 -20.50 -13.38 -12.32
C HIS A 21 -20.76 -12.48 -11.12
N ALA A 22 -21.00 -13.04 -9.93
CA ALA A 22 -21.10 -12.26 -8.69
C ALA A 22 -19.77 -11.59 -8.30
N TYR A 23 -18.64 -12.27 -8.51
CA TYR A 23 -17.29 -11.69 -8.31
C TYR A 23 -16.95 -10.56 -9.28
N SER A 24 -17.58 -10.51 -10.46
CA SER A 24 -17.36 -9.45 -11.45
C SER A 24 -18.21 -8.19 -11.20
N THR A 25 -19.33 -8.30 -10.46
CA THR A 25 -20.30 -7.19 -10.34
C THR A 25 -20.67 -6.75 -8.93
N SER A 26 -20.11 -7.33 -7.86
CA SER A 26 -20.39 -6.88 -6.49
C SER A 26 -19.17 -6.63 -5.60
N SER A 27 -18.16 -5.91 -6.10
CA SER A 27 -17.17 -5.24 -5.21
C SER A 27 -17.74 -3.97 -4.54
N ARG A 28 -19.07 -3.80 -4.55
CA ARG A 28 -19.76 -2.73 -3.81
C ARG A 28 -20.51 -3.36 -2.65
N SER A 29 -20.05 -3.06 -1.43
CA SER A 29 -20.78 -3.24 -0.16
C SER A 29 -20.89 -4.65 0.43
N ILE A 30 -19.77 -5.31 0.73
CA ILE A 30 -19.79 -6.40 1.72
C ILE A 30 -19.58 -5.86 3.15
N CYS A 31 -18.96 -4.69 3.34
CA CYS A 31 -18.67 -4.17 4.68
C CYS A 31 -19.88 -3.64 5.48
N SER A 32 -21.09 -3.56 4.91
CA SER A 32 -22.28 -3.03 5.61
C SER A 32 -23.41 -4.03 5.83
N LEU A 33 -23.18 -5.33 5.62
CA LEU A 33 -24.21 -6.36 5.81
C LEU A 33 -23.88 -7.24 7.03
N LEU A 34 -24.15 -6.71 8.23
CA LEU A 34 -24.57 -7.56 9.34
C LEU A 34 -26.08 -7.79 9.22
N PRO A 35 -26.57 -9.01 8.96
CA PRO A 35 -27.93 -9.34 9.33
C PRO A 35 -27.95 -9.80 10.78
N HIS A 36 -28.56 -8.97 11.63
CA HIS A 36 -29.35 -9.50 12.73
C HIS A 36 -30.22 -10.66 12.23
N SER A 37 -30.37 -11.70 13.05
CA SER A 37 -31.31 -12.84 12.92
C SER A 37 -30.76 -14.06 12.16
N PHE A 38 -30.19 -15.01 12.92
CA PHE A 38 -30.12 -16.42 12.56
C PHE A 38 -30.85 -17.25 13.63
N ASP A 39 -32.13 -16.94 13.82
CA ASP A 39 -33.06 -17.88 14.45
C ASP A 39 -33.86 -18.56 13.33
N HIS A 40 -33.96 -19.89 13.43
CA HIS A 40 -34.61 -20.83 12.52
C HIS A 40 -33.78 -21.36 11.36
N LEU A 41 -33.09 -22.49 11.59
CA LEU A 41 -33.22 -23.67 10.73
C LEU A 41 -32.66 -24.93 11.44
N PHE A 42 -33.52 -25.60 12.19
CA PHE A 42 -33.29 -26.98 12.68
C PHE A 42 -33.89 -27.96 11.67
N VAL A 43 -33.06 -28.68 10.91
CA VAL A 43 -33.44 -29.91 10.21
C VAL A 43 -32.25 -30.88 10.28
N PRO A 44 -32.44 -32.15 10.71
CA PRO A 44 -31.33 -33.08 10.90
C PRO A 44 -30.95 -33.71 9.55
N PHE A 45 -29.79 -33.35 8.99
CA PHE A 45 -29.30 -33.93 7.73
C PHE A 45 -27.91 -34.57 7.91
N ARG A 46 -27.86 -35.88 7.60
CA ARG A 46 -26.70 -36.81 7.50
C ARG A 46 -25.29 -36.21 7.73
N ALA A 47 -24.68 -36.67 8.84
CA ALA A 47 -23.54 -36.12 9.57
C ALA A 47 -22.12 -36.23 8.95
N THR A 48 -21.93 -36.25 7.62
CA THR A 48 -20.56 -36.29 7.04
C THR A 48 -20.31 -35.35 5.88
N ARG A 49 -21.32 -35.00 5.06
CA ARG A 49 -21.16 -34.00 4.00
C ARG A 49 -21.35 -32.55 4.48
N SER A 50 -22.14 -32.35 5.53
CA SER A 50 -22.44 -31.02 6.06
C SER A 50 -21.23 -30.39 6.75
N ILE A 51 -20.41 -31.16 7.48
CA ILE A 51 -19.25 -30.62 8.22
C ILE A 51 -18.23 -29.99 7.26
N ILE A 52 -17.93 -30.64 6.13
CA ILE A 52 -17.01 -30.10 5.13
C ILE A 52 -17.55 -28.80 4.53
N PHE A 53 -18.86 -28.74 4.26
CA PHE A 53 -19.50 -27.54 3.72
C PHE A 53 -19.52 -26.39 4.73
N TYR A 54 -19.84 -26.67 6.00
CA TYR A 54 -19.76 -25.68 7.07
C TYR A 54 -18.32 -25.23 7.32
N CYS A 55 -17.34 -26.13 7.30
CA CYS A 55 -15.93 -25.77 7.40
C CYS A 55 -15.50 -24.91 6.22
N LEU A 56 -15.91 -25.20 4.99
CA LEU A 56 -15.61 -24.36 3.82
C LEU A 56 -16.28 -22.99 3.88
N VAL A 57 -17.53 -22.91 4.35
CA VAL A 57 -18.24 -21.63 4.53
C VAL A 57 -17.63 -20.81 5.66
N VAL A 58 -17.20 -21.44 6.76
CA VAL A 58 -16.48 -20.78 7.86
C VAL A 58 -15.07 -20.38 7.42
N LEU A 59 -14.37 -21.20 6.63
CA LEU A 59 -13.06 -20.87 6.07
C LEU A 59 -13.18 -19.72 5.07
N CYS A 60 -14.15 -19.76 4.15
CA CYS A 60 -14.45 -18.65 3.25
C CYS A 60 -14.90 -17.40 4.01
N GLY A 61 -15.70 -17.54 5.07
CA GLY A 61 -16.08 -16.44 5.95
C GLY A 61 -14.88 -15.83 6.67
N LEU A 62 -13.96 -16.65 7.18
CA LEU A 62 -12.71 -16.22 7.80
C LEU A 62 -11.72 -15.61 6.78
N LEU A 63 -11.74 -16.09 5.53
CA LEU A 63 -10.96 -15.52 4.43
C LEU A 63 -11.57 -14.19 3.94
N CYS A 64 -12.90 -14.03 3.97
CA CYS A 64 -13.61 -12.78 3.66
C CYS A 64 -13.58 -11.76 4.81
N LEU A 65 -13.39 -12.22 6.06
CA LEU A 65 -12.98 -11.37 7.20
C LEU A 65 -11.49 -10.97 7.12
N GLY A 66 -10.79 -11.42 6.08
CA GLY A 66 -9.39 -11.11 5.83
C GLY A 66 -9.18 -9.63 5.53
N HIS A 67 -8.78 -8.91 6.57
CA HIS A 67 -8.16 -7.57 6.53
C HIS A 67 -8.97 -6.50 5.81
N CYS A 68 -10.17 -6.17 6.32
CA CYS A 68 -10.59 -4.77 6.24
C CYS A 68 -9.58 -3.97 7.05
N ASP A 69 -8.72 -3.26 6.34
CA ASP A 69 -7.74 -2.38 6.94
C ASP A 69 -8.26 -0.93 6.85
N GLU A 70 -7.61 0.03 7.51
CA GLU A 70 -8.08 1.42 7.58
C GLU A 70 -8.22 2.08 6.20
N LEU A 71 -7.58 1.55 5.15
CA LEU A 71 -7.84 2.02 3.78
C LEU A 71 -9.24 1.64 3.34
N ASP A 72 -9.67 0.40 3.57
CA ASP A 72 -11.02 -0.04 3.20
C ASP A 72 -12.07 0.68 4.07
N ASP A 73 -11.80 0.87 5.36
CA ASP A 73 -12.70 1.59 6.28
C ASP A 73 -12.86 3.07 5.90
N ALA A 74 -11.79 3.72 5.45
CA ALA A 74 -11.84 5.08 4.91
C ALA A 74 -12.42 5.14 3.48
N GLY A 75 -12.73 3.98 2.87
CA GLY A 75 -13.36 3.87 1.57
C GLY A 75 -12.39 4.06 0.40
N TYR A 76 -11.12 3.70 0.58
CA TYR A 76 -10.19 3.50 -0.51
C TYR A 76 -10.36 2.10 -1.12
N SER A 77 -9.95 1.98 -2.36
CA SER A 77 -9.76 0.71 -3.04
C SER A 77 -8.30 0.57 -3.42
N VAL A 78 -7.69 -0.56 -3.04
CA VAL A 78 -6.32 -0.91 -3.40
C VAL A 78 -6.35 -2.07 -4.37
N SER A 79 -5.80 -1.88 -5.55
CA SER A 79 -5.61 -2.95 -6.55
C SER A 79 -4.13 -3.21 -6.79
N ASN A 80 -3.81 -4.45 -7.13
CA ASN A 80 -2.49 -4.84 -7.60
C ASN A 80 -2.62 -5.33 -9.05
N SER A 81 -1.73 -4.85 -9.92
CA SER A 81 -1.63 -5.27 -11.32
C SER A 81 -0.15 -5.49 -11.65
N GLY A 82 0.33 -6.71 -11.40
CA GLY A 82 1.75 -7.04 -11.59
C GLY A 82 2.61 -6.48 -10.47
N ASP A 83 3.59 -5.65 -10.81
CA ASP A 83 4.48 -4.97 -9.87
C ASP A 83 3.90 -3.66 -9.31
N LYS A 84 2.78 -3.20 -9.86
CA LYS A 84 2.14 -1.92 -9.54
C LYS A 84 0.97 -2.10 -8.57
N TRP A 85 0.96 -1.28 -7.53
CA TRP A 85 -0.14 -1.11 -6.59
C TRP A 85 -0.79 0.24 -6.81
N THR A 86 -2.11 0.25 -7.00
CA THR A 86 -2.88 1.48 -7.23
C THR A 86 -3.87 1.66 -6.11
N VAL A 87 -3.80 2.81 -5.44
CA VAL A 87 -4.75 3.23 -4.42
C VAL A 87 -5.66 4.28 -5.03
N SER A 88 -6.96 4.04 -4.90
CA SER A 88 -8.00 4.87 -5.52
C SER A 88 -9.11 5.21 -4.55
N SER A 89 -9.78 6.33 -4.78
CA SER A 89 -10.90 6.81 -3.99
C SER A 89 -11.92 7.46 -4.93
N GLY A 90 -13.19 7.06 -4.83
CA GLY A 90 -14.24 7.61 -5.69
C GLY A 90 -14.03 7.41 -7.20
N GLY A 91 -13.22 6.43 -7.60
CA GLY A 91 -12.85 6.19 -9.00
C GLY A 91 -11.63 6.96 -9.50
N TYR A 92 -11.01 7.79 -8.66
CA TYR A 92 -9.78 8.53 -8.97
C TYR A 92 -8.57 7.83 -8.36
N ILE A 93 -7.46 7.81 -9.08
CA ILE A 93 -6.18 7.32 -8.56
C ILE A 93 -5.60 8.38 -7.64
N ILE A 94 -5.28 7.99 -6.41
CA ILE A 94 -4.69 8.86 -5.39
C ILE A 94 -3.19 8.60 -5.29
N ASN A 95 -2.80 7.32 -5.29
CA ASN A 95 -1.39 6.94 -5.25
C ASN A 95 -1.11 5.72 -6.11
N GLU A 96 0.12 5.65 -6.60
CA GLU A 96 0.66 4.46 -7.25
C GLU A 96 2.01 4.11 -6.65
N PHE A 97 2.22 2.82 -6.46
CA PHE A 97 3.42 2.28 -5.84
C PHE A 97 3.99 1.11 -6.62
N ARG A 98 5.30 0.95 -6.56
CA ARG A 98 6.02 -0.26 -6.95
C ARG A 98 6.87 -0.76 -5.79
N ILE A 99 7.04 -2.06 -5.72
CA ILE A 99 7.86 -2.69 -4.67
C ILE A 99 9.09 -3.32 -5.33
N ASP A 100 10.26 -2.92 -4.85
CA ASP A 100 11.57 -3.32 -5.40
C ASP A 100 12.46 -3.80 -4.25
N GLY A 101 12.46 -5.11 -4.00
CA GLY A 101 13.17 -5.69 -2.86
C GLY A 101 12.65 -5.17 -1.51
N ASN A 102 13.54 -4.51 -0.76
CA ASN A 102 13.25 -3.85 0.53
C ASN A 102 12.95 -2.35 0.38
N ARG A 103 12.61 -1.90 -0.83
CA ARG A 103 12.22 -0.53 -1.14
C ARG A 103 10.79 -0.47 -1.65
N ILE A 104 10.05 0.54 -1.20
CA ILE A 104 8.80 0.95 -1.83
C ILE A 104 9.03 2.25 -2.62
N LYS A 105 8.65 2.23 -3.90
CA LYS A 105 8.66 3.38 -4.79
C LYS A 105 7.25 3.95 -4.85
N VAL A 106 7.11 5.25 -4.59
CA VAL A 106 5.88 6.02 -4.72
C VAL A 106 5.98 6.71 -6.07
N ASP A 107 5.33 6.13 -7.08
CA ASP A 107 5.39 6.60 -8.46
C ASP A 107 4.44 7.76 -8.72
N PHE A 108 3.36 7.84 -7.94
CA PHE A 108 2.38 8.89 -8.07
C PHE A 108 1.79 9.26 -6.70
N VAL A 109 1.67 10.57 -6.48
CA VAL A 109 0.93 11.16 -5.36
C VAL A 109 0.05 12.25 -5.94
N ALA A 110 -1.27 12.10 -5.83
CA ALA A 110 -2.18 13.16 -6.22
C ALA A 110 -1.87 14.44 -5.42
N ASN A 111 -1.76 15.57 -6.13
CA ASN A 111 -1.52 16.87 -5.51
C ASN A 111 -2.75 17.28 -4.70
N GLY A 112 -2.64 17.23 -3.38
CA GLY A 112 -3.74 17.43 -2.45
C GLY A 112 -3.85 16.22 -1.54
N PHE A 113 -3.40 16.36 -0.30
CA PHE A 113 -3.55 15.32 0.72
C PHE A 113 -5.02 14.97 0.87
N ASP A 114 -5.28 13.67 1.02
CA ASP A 114 -6.62 13.10 0.85
C ASP A 114 -7.68 13.74 1.76
N GLU A 115 -8.80 14.15 1.16
CA GLU A 115 -9.98 14.68 1.84
C GLU A 115 -10.56 13.69 2.86
N LYS A 116 -10.23 12.40 2.73
CA LYS A 116 -10.65 11.31 3.62
C LYS A 116 -9.75 11.10 4.83
N GLY A 117 -8.67 11.87 4.97
CA GLY A 117 -7.91 11.98 6.22
C GLY A 117 -6.91 10.86 6.51
N VAL A 118 -6.74 9.86 5.62
CA VAL A 118 -5.66 8.88 5.74
C VAL A 118 -4.37 9.50 5.20
N SER A 119 -3.31 9.48 6.01
CA SER A 119 -2.05 10.11 5.64
C SER A 119 -1.23 9.22 4.70
N LEU A 120 -0.41 9.83 3.84
CA LEU A 120 0.42 9.09 2.86
C LEU A 120 1.31 8.01 3.51
N ARG A 121 1.81 8.26 4.73
CA ARG A 121 2.60 7.27 5.47
C ARG A 121 1.81 6.00 5.81
N ASP A 122 0.52 6.14 6.12
CA ASP A 122 -0.32 5.02 6.52
C ASP A 122 -0.71 4.23 5.26
N ILE A 123 -0.92 4.92 4.14
CA ILE A 123 -1.09 4.30 2.82
C ILE A 123 0.16 3.49 2.45
N ILE A 124 1.37 4.06 2.57
CA ILE A 124 2.65 3.37 2.30
C ILE A 124 2.76 2.10 3.15
N ALA A 125 2.59 2.21 4.46
CA ALA A 125 2.71 1.08 5.39
C ALA A 125 1.69 -0.04 5.10
N ARG A 126 0.46 0.33 4.72
CA ARG A 126 -0.61 -0.63 4.41
C ARG A 126 -0.42 -1.29 3.06
N VAL A 127 0.00 -0.56 2.02
CA VAL A 127 0.37 -1.14 0.73
C VAL A 127 1.54 -2.10 0.89
N TRP A 128 2.55 -1.75 1.70
CA TRP A 128 3.66 -2.63 2.04
C TRP A 128 3.19 -3.93 2.73
N GLY A 129 2.31 -3.82 3.72
CA GLY A 129 1.72 -4.96 4.41
C GLY A 129 0.87 -5.85 3.49
N ARG A 130 0.06 -5.25 2.59
CA ARG A 130 -0.74 -5.99 1.60
C ARG A 130 0.13 -6.74 0.59
N ALA A 131 1.37 -6.30 0.36
CA ALA A 131 2.35 -7.05 -0.41
C ALA A 131 3.01 -8.21 0.35
N GLY A 132 2.55 -8.52 1.56
CA GLY A 132 3.05 -9.62 2.39
C GLY A 132 4.40 -9.33 3.03
N LYS A 133 4.79 -8.06 3.17
CA LYS A 133 6.07 -7.64 3.75
C LYS A 133 5.89 -7.08 5.15
N TRP A 134 6.85 -7.37 6.02
CA TRP A 134 6.91 -6.79 7.36
C TRP A 134 7.48 -5.38 7.27
N LEU A 135 6.85 -4.41 7.94
CA LEU A 135 7.32 -3.04 7.91
C LEU A 135 8.76 -2.92 8.44
N SER A 136 9.12 -3.76 9.42
CA SER A 136 10.49 -3.90 9.95
C SER A 136 11.55 -4.19 8.87
N ASP A 137 11.17 -4.75 7.72
CA ASP A 137 12.11 -5.11 6.65
C ASP A 137 12.23 -3.99 5.59
N LEU A 138 11.58 -2.84 5.82
CA LEU A 138 11.65 -1.70 4.93
C LEU A 138 12.97 -0.94 5.12
N ASP A 139 13.78 -0.90 4.06
CA ASP A 139 15.11 -0.25 4.07
C ASP A 139 15.06 1.15 3.45
N SER A 140 14.09 1.43 2.58
CA SER A 140 13.96 2.76 1.97
C SER A 140 12.59 3.04 1.35
N VAL A 141 12.26 4.32 1.28
CA VAL A 141 11.11 4.85 0.54
C VAL A 141 11.64 5.78 -0.55
N GLN A 142 11.26 5.55 -1.79
CA GLN A 142 11.62 6.40 -2.94
C GLN A 142 10.39 7.12 -3.46
N PHE A 143 10.46 8.44 -3.61
CA PHE A 143 9.50 9.26 -4.31
C PHE A 143 10.04 9.51 -5.71
N VAL A 144 9.32 9.03 -6.72
CA VAL A 144 9.74 9.12 -8.12
C VAL A 144 9.20 10.40 -8.73
N ASP A 145 9.98 11.03 -9.61
CA ASP A 145 9.60 12.25 -10.34
C ASP A 145 8.97 13.32 -9.43
N VAL A 146 9.72 13.80 -8.43
CA VAL A 146 9.22 14.75 -7.43
C VAL A 146 8.84 16.08 -8.06
N MET A 147 7.53 16.32 -8.14
CA MET A 147 6.93 17.53 -8.73
C MET A 147 6.28 18.48 -7.71
N GLU A 148 6.22 18.09 -6.44
CA GLU A 148 5.71 18.98 -5.39
C GLU A 148 6.69 20.13 -5.17
N TYR A 149 6.20 21.38 -5.26
CA TYR A 149 7.03 22.57 -5.31
C TYR A 149 7.93 22.75 -4.08
N ARG A 150 7.42 22.49 -2.86
CA ARG A 150 8.21 22.61 -1.62
C ARG A 150 9.32 21.55 -1.58
N ALA A 151 9.04 20.35 -2.03
CA ALA A 151 9.99 19.24 -2.12
C ALA A 151 11.07 19.54 -3.16
N MET A 152 10.70 20.04 -4.34
CA MET A 152 11.65 20.50 -5.36
C MET A 152 12.56 21.62 -4.82
N ASN A 153 11.99 22.60 -4.12
CA ASN A 153 12.76 23.70 -3.55
C ASN A 153 13.73 23.22 -2.44
N SER A 154 13.28 22.31 -1.57
CA SER A 154 14.13 21.66 -0.57
C SER A 154 15.34 20.97 -1.22
N ILE A 155 15.11 20.20 -2.30
CA ILE A 155 16.19 19.54 -3.05
C ILE A 155 17.16 20.59 -3.66
N ALA A 156 16.63 21.65 -4.28
CA ALA A 156 17.46 22.70 -4.87
C ALA A 156 18.33 23.42 -3.83
N GLN A 157 17.78 23.72 -2.65
CA GLN A 157 18.52 24.32 -1.55
C GLN A 157 19.59 23.35 -1.00
N ALA A 158 19.28 22.07 -0.86
CA ALA A 158 20.26 21.07 -0.45
C ALA A 158 21.44 20.99 -1.43
N ARG A 159 21.19 21.06 -2.75
CA ARG A 159 22.25 21.13 -3.77
C ARG A 159 23.14 22.34 -3.58
N GLN A 160 22.53 23.52 -3.39
CA GLN A 160 23.25 24.77 -3.18
C GLN A 160 24.15 24.69 -1.95
N MET A 161 23.64 24.17 -0.83
CA MET A 161 24.41 23.99 0.40
C MET A 161 25.60 23.05 0.23
N ARG A 162 25.44 22.00 -0.59
CA ARG A 162 26.51 21.05 -0.90
C ARG A 162 27.48 21.51 -1.98
N GLY A 163 27.20 22.64 -2.65
CA GLY A 163 28.02 23.13 -3.76
C GLY A 163 28.02 22.21 -4.97
N VAL A 164 26.98 21.36 -5.14
CA VAL A 164 26.83 20.50 -6.32
C VAL A 164 26.02 21.22 -7.40
N GLY A 165 26.29 20.87 -8.66
CA GLY A 165 25.63 21.49 -9.80
C GLY A 165 24.11 21.23 -9.82
N PRO A 166 23.35 22.04 -10.58
CA PRO A 166 21.98 21.70 -10.93
C PRO A 166 21.92 20.31 -11.55
N LYS A 167 20.87 19.53 -11.25
CA LYS A 167 20.67 18.18 -11.82
C LYS A 167 21.84 17.22 -11.61
N THR A 168 22.69 17.49 -10.62
CA THR A 168 23.67 16.52 -10.13
C THR A 168 23.03 15.67 -9.03
N SER A 169 23.16 14.36 -9.13
CA SER A 169 22.78 13.42 -8.08
C SER A 169 23.70 13.53 -6.86
N PHE A 170 23.16 13.36 -5.66
CA PHE A 170 23.95 13.41 -4.43
C PHE A 170 23.31 12.59 -3.32
N GLN A 171 24.16 12.09 -2.41
CA GLN A 171 23.76 11.48 -1.15
C GLN A 171 24.01 12.46 0.00
N ILE A 172 23.15 12.42 1.02
CA ILE A 172 23.31 13.14 2.29
C ILE A 172 23.02 12.18 3.43
N ASP A 173 24.00 11.96 4.29
CA ASP A 173 23.78 11.22 5.53
C ASP A 173 23.28 12.16 6.64
N MET A 174 22.65 11.60 7.67
CA MET A 174 22.08 12.38 8.76
C MET A 174 23.12 13.31 9.41
N GLY A 175 22.76 14.58 9.56
CA GLY A 175 23.61 15.60 10.18
C GLY A 175 24.66 16.22 9.25
N GLU A 176 24.79 15.75 8.00
CA GLU A 176 25.66 16.36 7.02
C GLU A 176 25.15 17.71 6.47
N ILE A 177 26.01 18.41 5.75
CA ILE A 177 25.65 19.62 5.02
C ILE A 177 24.53 19.31 4.01
N GLY A 178 23.46 20.12 4.07
CA GLY A 178 22.26 19.95 3.26
C GLY A 178 21.19 19.07 3.91
N TRP A 179 21.47 18.38 5.02
CA TRP A 179 20.50 17.54 5.72
C TRP A 179 19.28 18.33 6.20
N GLY A 180 19.50 19.51 6.79
CA GLY A 180 18.40 20.37 7.27
C GLY A 180 17.41 20.72 6.16
N GLN A 181 17.91 21.02 4.95
CA GLN A 181 17.06 21.30 3.79
C GLN A 181 16.25 20.08 3.36
N ILE A 182 16.85 18.88 3.42
CA ILE A 182 16.14 17.63 3.12
C ILE A 182 15.08 17.31 4.18
N THR A 183 15.34 17.58 5.47
CA THR A 183 14.32 17.36 6.52
C THR A 183 13.16 18.37 6.46
N ASP A 184 13.35 19.51 5.81
CA ASP A 184 12.27 20.47 5.51
C ASP A 184 11.37 20.00 4.34
N ASN A 185 11.74 18.92 3.66
CA ASN A 185 10.93 18.32 2.61
C ASN A 185 9.62 17.72 3.18
N PRO A 186 8.45 17.95 2.58
CA PRO A 186 7.20 17.39 3.09
C PRO A 186 7.19 15.86 3.12
N PHE A 187 7.89 15.20 2.20
CA PHE A 187 7.95 13.73 2.14
C PHE A 187 8.78 13.12 3.27
N TYR A 188 9.80 13.83 3.78
CA TYR A 188 10.61 13.38 4.89
C TYR A 188 9.73 13.05 6.11
N TRP A 189 8.80 13.94 6.45
CA TRP A 189 7.93 13.78 7.61
C TRP A 189 7.00 12.58 7.53
N HIS A 190 6.60 12.17 6.32
CA HIS A 190 5.82 10.93 6.16
C HIS A 190 6.66 9.71 6.53
N VAL A 191 7.90 9.63 6.03
CA VAL A 191 8.79 8.49 6.29
C VAL A 191 9.26 8.47 7.75
N HIS A 192 9.68 9.62 8.28
CA HIS A 192 10.12 9.77 9.67
C HIS A 192 9.02 9.39 10.65
N LYS A 193 7.80 9.94 10.50
CA LYS A 193 6.68 9.57 11.38
C LYS A 193 6.25 8.12 11.22
N MET A 194 6.35 7.55 10.02
CA MET A 194 6.10 6.11 9.84
C MET A 194 7.05 5.29 10.72
N CYS A 195 8.34 5.63 10.75
CA CYS A 195 9.32 4.93 11.58
C CYS A 195 9.02 5.08 13.08
N TRP A 196 8.57 6.24 13.52
CA TRP A 196 8.35 6.53 14.93
C TRP A 196 7.03 6.00 15.50
N GLU A 197 5.94 6.12 14.73
CA GLU A 197 4.59 5.82 15.19
C GLU A 197 4.22 4.35 15.03
N TRP A 198 4.83 3.63 14.08
CA TRP A 198 4.55 2.22 13.86
C TRP A 198 5.44 1.35 14.75
N ASN A 199 4.82 0.53 15.61
CA ASN A 199 5.54 -0.34 16.56
C ASN A 199 6.55 -1.27 15.87
N ASN A 200 6.25 -1.76 14.67
CA ASN A 200 7.13 -2.66 13.91
C ASN A 200 8.40 -1.97 13.36
N MET A 201 8.51 -0.65 13.50
CA MET A 201 9.67 0.16 13.11
C MET A 201 10.44 0.70 14.32
N GLU A 202 10.14 0.20 15.52
CA GLU A 202 10.81 0.65 16.74
C GLU A 202 12.34 0.53 16.62
N GLY A 203 13.03 1.61 17.02
CA GLY A 203 14.49 1.70 16.91
C GLY A 203 14.99 2.01 15.51
N LYS A 204 14.12 2.30 14.53
CA LYS A 204 14.51 2.77 13.19
C LYS A 204 14.16 4.23 12.96
N ASP A 205 14.94 4.90 12.12
CA ASP A 205 14.65 6.24 11.61
C ASP A 205 15.26 6.43 10.22
N VAL A 206 14.98 7.58 9.61
CA VAL A 206 15.62 8.02 8.38
C VAL A 206 17.06 8.44 8.68
N THR A 207 18.03 7.68 8.16
CA THR A 207 19.47 7.87 8.44
C THR A 207 20.21 8.55 7.29
N GLY A 208 19.59 8.67 6.13
CA GLY A 208 20.16 9.37 4.99
C GLY A 208 19.14 9.55 3.87
N ALA A 209 19.54 10.32 2.87
CA ALA A 209 18.78 10.54 1.67
C ALA A 209 19.67 10.53 0.42
N TYR A 210 19.11 10.10 -0.71
CA TYR A 210 19.74 10.23 -2.01
C TYR A 210 18.79 10.93 -2.98
N VAL A 211 19.32 11.93 -3.67
CA VAL A 211 18.62 12.60 -4.76
C VAL A 211 19.20 12.07 -6.06
N SER A 212 18.36 11.41 -6.85
CA SER A 212 18.71 10.97 -8.20
C SER A 212 18.24 12.01 -9.20
N SER A 213 19.16 12.48 -10.02
CA SER A 213 18.88 13.38 -11.13
C SER A 213 19.20 12.63 -12.41
N LEU A 214 18.21 12.46 -13.27
CA LEU A 214 18.43 11.98 -14.64
C LEU A 214 18.45 13.20 -15.56
N GLU A 215 19.55 13.36 -16.30
CA GLU A 215 19.56 14.25 -17.46
C GLU A 215 18.94 13.48 -18.64
N ASP A 216 17.75 13.86 -19.07
CA ASP A 216 17.22 13.41 -20.36
C ASP A 216 17.57 14.44 -21.44
N SER A 217 17.87 13.93 -22.62
CA SER A 217 18.15 14.65 -23.86
C SER A 217 16.97 15.46 -24.41
N GLU A 218 15.73 15.16 -24.01
CA GLU A 218 14.52 15.84 -24.51
C GLU A 218 13.69 16.58 -23.45
N GLY A 219 14.11 16.59 -22.18
CA GLY A 219 13.42 17.34 -21.13
C GLY A 219 14.12 17.29 -19.77
N ILE A 220 13.89 18.30 -18.93
CA ILE A 220 14.37 18.28 -17.55
C ILE A 220 13.45 17.33 -16.76
N GLN A 221 13.83 16.06 -16.63
CA GLN A 221 13.12 15.12 -15.76
C GLN A 221 13.18 15.62 -14.32
N PRO A 222 12.09 15.53 -13.54
CA PRO A 222 12.13 15.83 -12.11
C PRO A 222 13.08 14.88 -11.38
N ASP A 223 13.45 15.24 -10.15
CA ASP A 223 14.39 14.41 -9.39
C ASP A 223 13.64 13.28 -8.66
N ASP A 224 14.27 12.12 -8.51
CA ASP A 224 13.82 11.14 -7.52
C ASP A 224 14.44 11.47 -6.17
N LEU A 225 13.68 11.23 -5.10
CA LEU A 225 14.14 11.38 -3.72
C LEU A 225 13.98 10.06 -2.97
N ILE A 226 15.09 9.52 -2.49
CA ILE A 226 15.14 8.27 -1.72
C ILE A 226 15.49 8.61 -0.28
N PHE A 227 14.70 8.13 0.66
CA PHE A 227 15.01 8.15 2.08
C PHE A 227 15.41 6.75 2.54
N TYR A 228 16.58 6.63 3.15
CA TYR A 228 17.09 5.38 3.72
C TYR A 228 16.69 5.26 5.17
N ILE A 229 16.26 4.07 5.55
CA ILE A 229 15.79 3.74 6.90
C ILE A 229 16.74 2.69 7.47
N ALA A 230 17.28 2.96 8.65
CA ALA A 230 18.14 2.02 9.37
C ALA A 230 17.92 2.13 10.88
N GLU A 231 18.58 1.27 11.65
CA GLU A 231 18.61 1.35 13.10
C GLU A 231 19.16 2.72 13.55
N TYR A 232 18.51 3.30 14.55
CA TYR A 232 18.82 4.61 15.09
C TYR A 232 19.00 4.50 16.61
N ASP A 233 20.21 4.83 17.08
CA ASP A 233 20.67 4.60 18.46
C ASP A 233 20.05 5.55 19.52
N GLN A 234 18.96 6.27 19.21
CA GLN A 234 18.25 7.07 20.22
C GLN A 234 16.87 6.50 20.55
N PRO A 235 16.49 6.47 21.84
CA PRO A 235 15.18 5.99 22.24
C PRO A 235 14.08 6.82 21.61
N SER A 236 13.10 6.15 21.01
CA SER A 236 11.88 6.80 20.50
C SER A 236 11.23 7.59 21.64
N PRO A 237 10.89 8.88 21.46
CA PRO A 237 10.35 9.71 22.54
C PRO A 237 8.86 9.43 22.82
N ARG A 238 8.39 8.19 22.60
CA ARG A 238 7.00 7.77 22.89
C ARG A 238 6.68 8.17 24.33
N LYS A 239 5.76 9.14 24.47
CA LYS A 239 5.11 9.53 25.72
C LYS A 239 3.70 9.00 25.73
#